data_AF-A0A3B3ZZ94-F1
#
_entry.id   AF-A0A3B3ZZ94-F1
#
_cell.length_a   1.000
_cell.length_b   1.000
_cell.length_c   1.000
_cell.angle_alpha   90.00
_cell.angle_beta   90.00
_cell.angle_gamma   90.00
#
_symmetry.space_group_name_H-M   'P 1'
#
loop_
_entity.id
_entity.type
_entity.pdbx_description
1 polymer ?
#
loop_
_entity_poly.entity_id
_entity_poly.type
_entity_poly.pdbx_seq_one_letter_code
_entity_poly.pdbx_strand_id
1 'polypeptide(L)'
;MTLNFQASTLSLTLPISCQICLGKVRQPVICANNHVFCSTCMEMWLKKASQCPTCRVPITAENPCREIIGGTNESDHKESTSTRKCLRKTRVELLFREYEDEIEGLIRENEELKNKNQHLESQLKTALDPGSVVTDDKRVDSFILDELTNKLQAATDACEKVKQDMDRLKEANKALRSQNIDLVQENMRLKAEVASRSPQNSEAIRRACLQTPQVI
;
A
#
# COMPACT_ATOMS: atom_id res chain seq x y z
N MET A 1 -27.20 -6.86 35.78
CA MET A 1 -26.06 -6.13 35.16
C MET A 1 -25.61 -6.95 33.97
N THR A 2 -25.95 -6.49 32.77
CA THR A 2 -25.66 -7.16 31.50
C THR A 2 -24.20 -6.90 31.12
N LEU A 3 -23.36 -7.94 31.14
CA LEU A 3 -21.99 -7.86 30.63
C LEU A 3 -22.07 -7.84 29.09
N ASN A 4 -21.87 -6.66 28.50
CA ASN A 4 -21.68 -6.49 27.06
C ASN A 4 -20.40 -7.23 26.63
N PHE A 5 -20.51 -8.50 26.24
CA PHE A 5 -19.47 -9.16 25.46
C PHE A 5 -19.55 -8.62 24.03
N GLN A 6 -18.76 -7.60 23.72
CA GLN A 6 -18.47 -7.27 22.32
C GLN A 6 -17.76 -8.47 21.70
N ALA A 7 -18.48 -9.23 20.87
CA ALA A 7 -17.93 -10.31 20.07
C ALA A 7 -17.11 -9.72 18.93
N SER A 8 -15.87 -9.33 19.21
CA SER A 8 -14.92 -8.87 18.21
C SER A 8 -14.42 -10.08 17.41
N THR A 9 -14.83 -10.18 16.15
CA THR A 9 -14.33 -11.21 15.23
C THR A 9 -12.97 -10.78 14.66
N LEU A 10 -11.90 -11.41 15.10
CA LEU A 10 -10.56 -11.21 14.54
C LEU A 10 -10.30 -12.26 13.45
N SER A 11 -10.18 -11.81 12.20
CA SER A 11 -9.74 -12.68 11.09
C SER A 11 -8.24 -12.51 10.90
N LEU A 12 -7.49 -13.60 11.05
CA LEU A 12 -6.04 -13.63 10.85
C LEU A 12 -5.73 -14.52 9.64
N THR A 13 -5.08 -13.95 8.63
CA THR A 13 -4.77 -14.61 7.34
C THR A 13 -3.39 -15.29 7.31
N LEU A 14 -2.59 -15.14 8.38
CA LEU A 14 -1.29 -15.80 8.56
C LEU A 14 -1.35 -16.89 9.63
N PRO A 15 -0.49 -17.94 9.55
CA PRO A 15 -0.40 -18.95 10.59
C PRO A 15 0.02 -18.31 11.93
N ILE A 16 -0.87 -18.38 12.92
CA ILE A 16 -0.68 -17.77 14.23
C ILE A 16 0.47 -18.48 14.96
N SER A 17 1.51 -17.73 15.33
CA SER A 17 2.69 -18.22 16.04
C SER A 17 2.72 -17.79 17.51
N CYS A 18 3.18 -18.68 18.38
CA CYS A 18 3.26 -18.42 19.82
C CYS A 18 4.46 -17.52 20.11
N GLN A 19 4.27 -16.42 20.83
CA GLN A 19 5.37 -15.50 21.17
C GLN A 19 6.32 -16.03 22.26
N ILE A 20 6.07 -17.22 22.83
CA ILE A 20 6.95 -17.88 23.80
C ILE A 20 7.77 -18.97 23.12
N CYS A 21 7.14 -19.92 22.42
CA CYS A 21 7.84 -21.06 21.81
C CYS A 21 8.19 -20.85 20.32
N LEU A 22 7.75 -19.74 19.74
CA LEU A 22 7.95 -19.36 18.33
C LEU A 22 7.42 -20.40 17.31
N GLY A 23 6.58 -21.34 17.77
CA GLY A 23 5.98 -22.40 16.95
C GLY A 23 4.49 -22.19 16.66
N LYS A 24 3.87 -23.16 15.95
CA LYS A 24 2.41 -23.22 15.72
C LYS A 24 1.69 -23.24 17.08
N VAL A 25 0.77 -22.30 17.29
CA VAL A 25 0.03 -22.20 18.54
C VAL A 25 -0.88 -23.42 18.72
N ARG A 26 -0.90 -23.98 19.95
CA ARG A 26 -1.82 -25.04 20.38
C ARG A 26 -2.70 -24.47 21.49
N GLN A 27 -4.02 -24.59 21.35
CA GLN A 27 -4.99 -23.98 22.28
C GLN A 27 -4.65 -22.49 22.51
N PRO A 28 -4.86 -21.64 21.48
CA PRO A 28 -4.46 -20.25 21.53
C PRO A 28 -5.15 -19.47 22.65
N VAL A 29 -4.35 -18.82 23.47
CA VAL A 29 -4.78 -17.84 24.47
C VAL A 29 -4.26 -16.46 24.10
N ILE A 30 -5.07 -15.43 24.35
CA ILE A 30 -4.72 -14.04 24.11
C ILE A 30 -4.72 -13.21 25.39
N CYS A 31 -3.77 -12.29 25.52
CA CYS A 31 -3.85 -11.25 26.55
C CYS A 31 -4.85 -10.15 26.14
N ALA A 32 -5.07 -9.17 27.03
CA ALA A 32 -5.91 -8.00 26.77
C ALA A 32 -5.54 -7.22 25.50
N ASN A 33 -4.23 -7.11 25.19
CA ASN A 33 -3.70 -6.48 23.99
C ASN A 33 -3.54 -7.45 22.81
N ASN A 34 -4.24 -8.58 22.80
CA ASN A 34 -4.32 -9.54 21.69
C ASN A 34 -3.02 -10.25 21.28
N HIS A 35 -1.98 -10.28 22.13
CA HIS A 35 -0.82 -11.16 21.90
C HIS A 35 -1.19 -12.62 22.10
N VAL A 36 -0.77 -13.50 21.18
CA VAL A 36 -1.18 -14.91 21.15
C VAL A 36 -0.10 -15.85 21.69
N PHE A 37 -0.51 -16.81 22.51
CA PHE A 37 0.34 -17.83 23.11
C PHE A 37 -0.32 -19.21 23.08
N CYS A 38 0.45 -20.30 23.22
CA CYS A 38 -0.13 -21.59 23.60
C CYS A 38 -0.60 -21.54 25.06
N SER A 39 -1.72 -22.19 25.39
CA SER A 39 -2.18 -22.30 26.79
C SER A 39 -1.07 -22.77 27.73
N THR A 40 -0.40 -23.86 27.38
CA THR A 40 0.69 -24.45 28.18
C THR A 40 1.89 -23.51 28.33
N CYS A 41 2.26 -22.77 27.27
CA CYS A 41 3.34 -21.80 27.34
C CYS A 41 2.99 -20.64 28.29
N MET A 42 1.76 -20.15 28.21
CA MET A 42 1.29 -19.06 29.06
C MET A 42 1.16 -19.49 30.53
N GLU A 43 0.63 -20.69 30.80
CA GLU A 43 0.56 -21.27 32.15
C GLU A 43 1.95 -21.41 32.80
N MET A 44 2.96 -21.89 32.06
CA MET A 44 4.32 -21.99 32.57
C MET A 44 4.92 -20.62 32.89
N TRP A 45 4.61 -19.61 32.08
CA TRP A 45 5.09 -18.25 32.28
C TRP A 45 4.46 -17.60 33.52
N LEU A 46 3.14 -17.73 33.68
CA LEU A 46 2.39 -17.15 34.79
C LEU A 46 2.81 -17.68 36.18
N LYS A 47 3.45 -18.85 36.24
CA LYS A 47 4.08 -19.35 37.48
C LYS A 47 5.27 -18.51 37.96
N LYS A 48 5.92 -17.77 37.05
CA LYS A 48 7.12 -16.96 37.33
C LYS A 48 6.83 -15.47 37.31
N ALA A 49 5.94 -15.01 36.44
CA ALA A 49 5.60 -13.60 36.30
C ALA A 49 4.12 -13.44 35.88
N SER A 50 3.39 -12.59 36.58
CA SER A 50 1.98 -12.27 36.31
C SER A 50 1.79 -11.20 35.23
N GLN A 51 2.67 -11.16 34.23
CA GLN A 51 2.71 -10.12 33.20
C GLN A 51 2.72 -10.75 31.81
N CYS A 52 2.16 -10.10 30.80
CA CYS A 52 2.30 -10.57 29.41
C CYS A 52 3.77 -10.57 28.97
N PRO A 53 4.30 -11.66 28.36
CA PRO A 53 5.68 -11.70 27.86
C PRO A 53 6.02 -10.61 26.83
N THR A 54 5.02 -10.16 26.07
CA THR A 54 5.22 -9.20 24.97
C THR A 54 4.99 -7.76 25.41
N CYS A 55 3.81 -7.43 25.94
CA CYS A 55 3.47 -6.05 26.31
C CYS A 55 3.63 -5.72 27.79
N ARG A 56 4.01 -6.70 28.64
CA ARG A 56 4.20 -6.53 30.09
C ARG A 56 2.97 -6.07 30.88
N VAL A 57 1.79 -6.03 30.24
CA VAL A 57 0.52 -5.73 30.92
C VAL A 57 0.26 -6.81 31.99
N PRO A 58 -0.14 -6.42 33.22
CA PRO A 58 -0.51 -7.37 34.26
C PRO A 58 -1.68 -8.26 33.85
N ILE A 59 -1.56 -9.55 34.14
CA ILE A 59 -2.61 -10.55 33.98
C ILE A 59 -3.19 -10.81 35.37
N THR A 60 -4.40 -10.32 35.61
CA THR A 60 -5.11 -10.43 36.89
C THR A 60 -6.49 -11.06 36.70
N ALA A 61 -7.24 -11.31 37.78
CA ALA A 61 -8.58 -11.87 37.70
C ALA A 61 -9.56 -10.94 36.95
N GLU A 62 -9.32 -9.64 37.01
CA GLU A 62 -10.07 -8.59 36.31
C GLU A 62 -9.68 -8.50 34.83
N ASN A 63 -8.47 -8.98 34.48
CA ASN A 63 -7.91 -8.94 33.14
C ASN A 63 -7.24 -10.28 32.74
N PRO A 64 -8.02 -11.37 32.63
CA PRO A 64 -7.47 -12.69 32.37
C PRO A 64 -7.08 -12.89 30.90
N CYS A 65 -6.23 -13.88 30.64
CA CYS A 65 -6.07 -14.39 29.28
C CYS A 65 -7.36 -15.06 28.81
N ARG A 66 -7.74 -14.83 27.55
CA ARG A 66 -8.95 -15.39 26.94
C ARG A 66 -8.58 -16.43 25.89
N GLU A 67 -9.32 -17.53 25.86
CA GLU A 67 -9.20 -18.54 24.80
C GLU A 67 -9.81 -18.03 23.49
N ILE A 68 -9.18 -18.35 22.36
CA ILE A 68 -9.77 -18.07 21.04
C ILE A 68 -10.69 -19.24 20.66
N ILE A 69 -12.01 -19.00 20.68
CA ILE A 69 -13.03 -19.94 20.23
C ILE A 69 -12.86 -20.16 18.72
N GLY A 70 -12.65 -21.40 18.30
CA GLY A 70 -12.43 -21.76 16.88
C GLY A 70 -10.97 -21.90 16.45
N GLY A 71 -10.00 -21.69 17.36
CA GLY A 71 -8.64 -22.20 17.14
C GLY A 71 -8.70 -23.72 17.08
N THR A 72 -8.31 -24.32 15.95
CA THR A 72 -8.43 -25.77 15.77
C THR A 72 -7.73 -26.51 16.90
N ASN A 73 -8.51 -27.18 17.75
CA ASN A 73 -8.04 -28.36 18.44
C ASN A 73 -7.83 -29.37 17.32
N GLU A 74 -6.63 -29.40 16.75
CA GLU A 74 -6.29 -30.36 15.71
C GLU A 74 -6.50 -31.74 16.33
N SER A 75 -7.64 -32.34 15.99
CA SER A 75 -7.75 -33.77 15.74
C SER A 75 -6.45 -34.23 15.12
N ASP A 76 -5.88 -35.30 15.67
CA ASP A 76 -4.66 -35.98 15.22
C ASP A 76 -4.69 -36.33 13.72
N HIS A 77 -4.56 -35.35 12.84
CA HIS A 77 -4.05 -35.60 11.51
C HIS A 77 -2.56 -35.85 11.71
N LYS A 78 -2.21 -37.14 11.75
CA LYS A 78 -0.85 -37.64 11.58
C LYS A 78 -0.33 -37.20 10.21
N GLU A 79 0.00 -35.92 10.08
CA GLU A 79 0.88 -35.45 9.02
C GLU A 79 2.16 -36.24 9.22
N SER A 80 2.44 -37.13 8.25
CA SER A 80 3.48 -38.13 8.41
C SER A 80 4.79 -37.43 8.79
N THR A 81 5.56 -38.02 9.70
CA THR A 81 6.87 -37.45 10.10
C THR A 81 7.73 -37.14 8.87
N SER A 82 7.55 -37.91 7.79
CA SER A 82 8.18 -37.71 6.48
C SER A 82 7.74 -36.41 5.80
N THR A 83 6.44 -36.09 5.78
CA THR A 83 5.92 -34.84 5.20
C THR A 83 6.46 -33.61 5.95
N ARG A 84 6.47 -33.64 7.30
CA ARG A 84 7.04 -32.54 8.10
C ARG A 84 8.55 -32.38 7.91
N LYS A 85 9.29 -33.48 7.76
CA LYS A 85 10.72 -33.44 7.42
C LYS A 85 10.96 -32.85 6.03
N CYS A 86 10.14 -33.24 5.05
CA CYS A 86 10.19 -32.70 3.69
C CYS A 86 9.97 -31.18 3.69
N LEU A 87 8.88 -30.70 4.30
CA LEU A 87 8.55 -29.28 4.36
C LEU A 87 9.65 -28.45 5.05
N ARG A 88 10.25 -28.97 6.13
CA ARG A 88 11.38 -28.31 6.80
C ARG A 88 12.60 -28.23 5.89
N LYS A 89 12.93 -29.33 5.19
CA LYS A 89 14.06 -29.37 4.26
C LYS A 89 13.85 -28.37 3.11
N THR A 90 12.68 -28.39 2.47
CA THR A 90 12.34 -27.44 1.40
C THR A 90 12.39 -25.99 1.87
N ARG A 91 11.86 -25.69 3.06
CA ARG A 91 11.93 -24.33 3.62
C ARG A 91 13.38 -23.87 3.81
N VAL A 92 14.22 -24.75 4.34
CA VAL A 92 15.64 -24.44 4.57
C VAL A 92 16.36 -24.24 3.23
N GLU A 93 16.11 -25.08 2.23
CA GLU A 93 16.69 -24.94 0.88
C GLU A 93 16.27 -23.63 0.19
N LEU A 94 15.00 -23.22 0.32
CA LEU A 94 14.53 -21.95 -0.22
C LEU A 94 15.21 -20.76 0.46
N LEU A 95 15.30 -20.77 1.79
CA LEU A 95 15.99 -19.72 2.53
C LEU A 95 17.48 -19.63 2.17
N PHE A 96 18.16 -20.78 2.03
CA PHE A 96 19.54 -20.80 1.59
C PHE A 96 19.70 -20.19 0.19
N ARG A 97 18.84 -20.57 -0.76
CA ARG A 97 18.85 -20.00 -2.11
C ARG A 97 18.61 -18.49 -2.09
N GLU A 98 17.64 -18.01 -1.32
CA GLU A 98 17.37 -16.56 -1.18
C GLU A 98 18.60 -15.82 -0.66
N TYR A 99 19.32 -16.37 0.33
CA TYR A 99 20.56 -15.77 0.81
C TYR A 99 21.70 -15.86 -0.20
N GLU A 100 21.84 -16.97 -0.92
CA GLU A 100 22.84 -17.12 -1.98
C GLU A 100 22.61 -16.09 -3.09
N ASP A 101 21.37 -15.95 -3.56
CA ASP A 101 20.99 -14.99 -4.59
C ASP A 101 21.26 -13.53 -4.15
N GLU A 102 20.97 -13.20 -2.88
CA GLU A 102 21.26 -11.89 -2.29
C GLU A 102 22.77 -11.62 -2.19
N ILE A 103 23.55 -12.60 -1.73
CA ILE A 103 25.01 -12.50 -1.65
C ILE A 103 25.60 -12.28 -3.05
N GLU A 104 25.15 -13.04 -4.05
CA GLU A 104 25.58 -12.85 -5.43
C GLU A 104 25.19 -11.47 -5.98
N GLY A 105 23.99 -10.98 -5.64
CA GLY A 105 23.55 -9.62 -5.96
C GLY A 105 24.48 -8.56 -5.39
N LEU A 106 24.79 -8.66 -4.09
CA LEU A 106 25.68 -7.73 -3.39
C LEU A 106 27.12 -7.78 -3.91
N ILE A 107 27.61 -8.96 -4.34
CA ILE A 107 28.93 -9.10 -4.96
C ILE A 107 28.96 -8.37 -6.30
N ARG A 108 27.95 -8.57 -7.16
CA ARG A 108 27.84 -7.87 -8.46
C ARG A 108 27.77 -6.36 -8.28
N GLU A 109 26.95 -5.89 -7.34
CA GLU A 109 26.84 -4.46 -7.03
C GLU A 109 28.16 -3.88 -6.53
N ASN A 110 28.87 -4.58 -5.64
CA ASN A 110 30.19 -4.16 -5.18
C ASN A 110 31.20 -4.06 -6.32
N GLU A 111 31.19 -5.02 -7.25
CA GLU A 111 32.07 -4.99 -8.42
C GLU A 111 31.75 -3.82 -9.35
N GLU A 112 30.46 -3.54 -9.59
CA GLU A 112 30.02 -2.39 -10.37
C GLU A 112 30.43 -1.06 -9.70
N LEU A 113 30.22 -0.93 -8.39
CA LEU A 113 30.62 0.24 -7.61
C LEU A 113 32.15 0.42 -7.62
N LYS A 114 32.91 -0.67 -7.51
CA LYS A 114 34.37 -0.64 -7.58
C LYS A 114 34.85 -0.17 -8.95
N ASN A 115 34.23 -0.64 -10.03
CA ASN A 115 34.55 -0.20 -11.40
C ASN A 115 34.21 1.28 -11.60
N LYS A 116 33.06 1.73 -11.12
CA LYS A 116 32.69 3.17 -11.14
C LYS A 116 33.67 4.01 -10.35
N ASN A 117 34.08 3.55 -9.18
CA ASN A 117 35.03 4.27 -8.34
C ASN A 117 36.41 4.36 -9.03
N GLN A 118 36.92 3.27 -9.58
CA GLN A 118 38.17 3.28 -10.38
C GLN A 118 38.09 4.22 -11.58
N HIS A 119 36.95 4.26 -12.26
CA HIS A 119 36.72 5.17 -13.38
C HIS A 119 36.74 6.63 -12.93
N LEU A 120 36.03 6.96 -11.85
CA LEU A 120 36.02 8.31 -11.26
C LEU A 120 37.41 8.71 -10.75
N GLU A 121 38.12 7.81 -10.08
CA GLU A 121 39.51 8.04 -9.66
C GLU A 121 40.43 8.33 -10.84
N SER A 122 40.26 7.61 -11.96
CA SER A 122 41.02 7.85 -13.19
C SER A 122 40.68 9.22 -13.80
N GLN A 123 39.40 9.58 -13.88
CA GLN A 123 38.97 10.91 -14.34
C GLN A 123 39.54 12.03 -13.45
N LEU A 124 39.48 11.86 -12.14
CA LEU A 124 40.00 12.82 -11.17
C LEU A 124 41.51 12.97 -11.33
N LYS A 125 42.24 11.86 -11.51
CA LYS A 125 43.68 11.86 -11.76
C LYS A 125 44.04 12.59 -13.06
N THR A 126 43.28 12.39 -14.13
CA THR A 126 43.45 13.13 -15.39
C THR A 126 43.15 14.62 -15.23
N ALA A 127 42.12 14.99 -14.48
CA ALA A 127 41.76 16.39 -14.23
C ALA A 127 42.76 17.13 -13.32
N LEU A 128 43.46 16.39 -12.46
CA LEU A 128 44.45 16.92 -11.51
C LEU A 128 45.88 16.98 -12.06
N ASP A 129 46.14 16.46 -13.28
CA ASP A 129 47.46 16.51 -13.91
C ASP A 129 47.56 17.72 -14.86
N PRO A 130 48.24 18.84 -14.49
CA PRO A 130 48.26 20.05 -15.31
C PRO A 130 49.21 19.99 -16.52
N GLY A 131 49.67 18.79 -16.92
CA GLY A 131 50.94 18.67 -17.66
C GLY A 131 51.01 17.71 -18.84
N SER A 132 49.94 17.03 -19.29
CA SER A 132 50.09 16.04 -20.36
C SER A 132 48.96 15.99 -21.40
N VAL A 133 48.55 17.13 -21.97
CA VAL A 133 48.08 17.15 -23.37
C VAL A 133 48.49 18.46 -24.05
N VAL A 134 49.71 18.51 -24.58
CA VAL A 134 49.94 19.25 -25.82
C VAL A 134 49.88 18.21 -26.94
N THR A 135 48.69 18.00 -27.47
CA THR A 135 48.39 17.76 -28.90
C THR A 135 46.88 17.53 -29.07
N ASP A 136 46.21 18.43 -29.78
CA ASP A 136 44.95 18.21 -30.53
C ASP A 136 43.58 18.09 -29.81
N ASP A 137 43.46 18.45 -28.51
CA ASP A 137 42.22 18.17 -27.74
C ASP A 137 41.24 19.35 -27.51
N LYS A 138 41.53 20.56 -28.00
CA LYS A 138 40.64 21.73 -27.79
C LYS A 138 39.35 21.71 -28.63
N ARG A 139 39.32 20.91 -29.71
CA ARG A 139 38.21 20.91 -30.67
C ARG A 139 37.10 19.93 -30.28
N VAL A 140 37.45 18.85 -29.60
CA VAL A 140 36.53 17.81 -29.14
C VAL A 140 35.77 18.29 -27.89
N ASP A 141 36.45 18.93 -26.94
CA ASP A 141 35.81 19.54 -25.75
C ASP A 141 34.81 20.65 -26.12
N SER A 142 35.12 21.50 -27.10
CA SER A 142 34.19 22.54 -27.58
C SER A 142 32.92 21.93 -28.19
N PHE A 143 33.05 20.83 -28.94
CA PHE A 143 31.91 20.18 -29.59
C PHE A 143 30.97 19.49 -28.59
N ILE A 144 31.52 18.83 -27.57
CA ILE A 144 30.73 18.19 -26.51
C ILE A 144 30.03 19.25 -25.65
N LEU A 145 30.70 20.37 -25.34
CA LEU A 145 30.09 21.47 -24.60
C LEU A 145 28.93 22.12 -25.37
N ASP A 146 29.09 22.31 -26.69
CA ASP A 146 28.03 22.82 -27.56
C ASP A 146 26.85 21.83 -27.64
N GLU A 147 27.12 20.53 -27.74
CA GLU A 147 26.07 19.50 -27.76
C GLU A 147 25.28 19.46 -26.44
N LEU A 148 25.96 19.54 -25.31
CA LEU A 148 25.31 19.60 -23.99
C LEU A 148 24.49 20.88 -23.81
N THR A 149 25.01 22.02 -24.29
CA THR A 149 24.29 23.29 -24.28
C THR A 149 23.03 23.22 -25.13
N ASN A 150 23.10 22.63 -26.33
CA ASN A 150 21.95 22.43 -27.20
C ASN A 150 20.90 21.49 -26.58
N LYS A 151 21.33 20.39 -25.95
CA LYS A 151 20.43 19.47 -25.23
C LYS A 151 19.75 20.16 -24.04
N LEU A 152 20.49 20.97 -23.29
CA LEU A 152 19.96 21.73 -22.16
C LEU A 152 18.93 22.78 -22.61
N GLN A 153 19.22 23.48 -23.71
CA GLN A 153 18.30 24.45 -24.29
C GLN A 153 17.02 23.74 -24.77
N ALA A 154 17.14 22.65 -25.52
CA ALA A 154 16.00 21.87 -25.99
C ALA A 154 15.13 21.33 -24.83
N ALA A 155 15.76 20.87 -23.75
CA ALA A 155 15.04 20.41 -22.56
C ALA A 155 14.30 21.56 -21.87
N THR A 156 14.92 22.74 -21.81
CA THR A 156 14.33 23.95 -21.21
C THR A 156 13.13 24.43 -22.03
N ASP A 157 13.26 24.50 -23.35
CA ASP A 157 12.18 24.86 -24.29
C ASP A 157 11.01 23.87 -24.19
N ALA A 158 11.31 22.57 -24.06
CA ALA A 158 10.30 21.54 -23.87
C ALA A 158 9.56 21.71 -22.53
N CYS A 159 10.28 21.99 -21.44
CA CYS A 159 9.68 22.26 -20.13
C CYS A 159 8.77 23.51 -20.16
N GLU A 160 9.20 24.57 -20.85
CA GLU A 160 8.39 25.78 -21.01
C GLU A 160 7.12 25.50 -21.84
N LYS A 161 7.24 24.74 -22.92
CA LYS A 161 6.10 24.32 -23.74
C LYS A 161 5.09 23.49 -22.94
N VAL A 162 5.56 22.51 -22.17
CA VAL A 162 4.70 21.68 -21.29
C VAL A 162 3.98 22.56 -20.27
N LYS A 163 4.65 23.57 -19.71
CA LYS A 163 4.03 24.52 -18.79
C LYS A 163 2.92 25.31 -19.46
N GLN A 164 3.15 25.83 -20.67
CA GLN A 164 2.13 26.55 -21.44
C GLN A 164 0.93 25.66 -21.78
N ASP A 165 1.16 24.42 -22.19
CA ASP A 165 0.09 23.48 -22.52
C ASP A 165 -0.70 23.07 -21.28
N MET A 166 -0.04 22.91 -20.12
CA MET A 166 -0.70 22.68 -18.85
C MET A 166 -1.64 23.84 -18.47
N ASP A 167 -1.21 25.09 -18.67
CA ASP A 167 -2.04 26.25 -18.37
C ASP A 167 -3.22 26.39 -19.35
N ARG A 168 -3.02 26.08 -20.64
CA ARG A 168 -4.11 25.96 -21.63
C ARG A 168 -5.14 24.91 -21.23
N LEU A 169 -4.68 23.74 -20.78
CA LEU A 169 -5.55 22.65 -20.32
C LEU A 169 -6.34 23.04 -19.07
N LYS A 170 -5.75 23.78 -18.13
CA LYS A 170 -6.46 24.30 -16.96
C LYS A 170 -7.60 25.24 -17.36
N GLU A 171 -7.34 26.19 -18.26
CA GLU A 171 -8.38 27.11 -18.73
C GLU A 171 -9.48 26.38 -19.51
N ALA A 172 -9.13 25.43 -20.38
CA ALA A 172 -10.11 24.60 -21.08
C ALA A 172 -10.95 23.77 -20.09
N ASN A 173 -10.34 23.19 -19.06
CA ASN A 173 -11.05 22.43 -18.04
C ASN A 173 -12.01 23.33 -17.24
N LYS A 174 -11.59 24.55 -16.89
CA LYS A 174 -12.42 25.55 -16.23
C LYS A 174 -13.65 25.90 -17.08
N ALA A 175 -13.47 26.13 -18.39
CA ALA A 175 -14.57 26.41 -19.32
C ALA A 175 -15.52 25.21 -19.47
N LEU A 176 -14.99 23.99 -19.56
CA LEU A 176 -15.82 22.77 -19.61
C LEU A 176 -16.62 22.57 -18.32
N ARG A 177 -16.03 22.87 -17.15
CA ARG A 177 -16.74 22.82 -15.87
C ARG A 177 -17.88 23.82 -15.81
N SER A 178 -17.68 25.06 -16.26
CA SER A 178 -18.78 26.04 -16.31
C SER A 178 -19.88 25.60 -17.27
N GLN A 179 -19.52 25.14 -18.46
CA GLN A 179 -20.50 24.59 -19.42
C GLN A 179 -21.27 23.39 -18.85
N ASN A 180 -20.60 22.51 -18.10
CA ASN A 180 -21.26 21.38 -17.46
C ASN A 180 -22.30 21.84 -16.42
N ILE A 181 -21.96 22.86 -15.63
CA ILE A 181 -22.89 23.46 -14.67
C ILE A 181 -24.11 24.02 -15.41
N ASP A 182 -23.91 24.79 -16.48
CA ASP A 182 -24.98 25.39 -17.27
C ASP A 182 -25.89 24.32 -17.89
N LEU A 183 -25.30 23.27 -18.46
CA LEU A 183 -26.03 22.13 -19.03
C LEU A 183 -26.81 21.36 -17.97
N VAL A 184 -26.27 21.18 -16.77
CA VAL A 184 -26.97 20.53 -15.65
C VAL A 184 -28.17 21.36 -15.22
N GLN A 185 -28.01 22.68 -15.09
CA GLN A 185 -29.11 23.60 -14.77
C GLN A 185 -30.21 23.55 -15.84
N GLU A 186 -29.83 23.57 -17.11
CA GLU A 186 -30.78 23.48 -18.22
C GLU A 186 -31.49 22.11 -18.25
N ASN A 187 -30.76 21.02 -17.99
CA ASN A 187 -31.37 19.70 -17.84
C ASN A 187 -32.39 19.66 -16.69
N MET A 188 -32.09 20.30 -15.55
CA MET A 188 -33.05 20.39 -14.45
C MET A 188 -34.29 21.18 -14.85
N ARG A 189 -34.12 22.31 -15.56
CA ARG A 189 -35.23 23.13 -16.08
C ARG A 189 -36.10 22.35 -17.05
N LEU A 190 -35.51 21.67 -18.02
CA LEU A 190 -36.23 20.84 -18.99
C LEU A 190 -36.93 19.67 -18.32
N LYS A 191 -36.31 19.01 -17.33
CA LYS A 191 -36.97 17.95 -16.54
C LYS A 191 -38.21 18.47 -15.82
N ALA A 192 -38.15 19.67 -15.23
CA ALA A 192 -39.30 20.29 -14.59
C ALA A 192 -40.42 20.62 -15.60
N GLU A 193 -40.07 21.14 -16.78
CA GLU A 193 -41.02 21.42 -17.86
C GLU A 193 -41.68 20.15 -18.42
N VAL A 194 -40.93 19.06 -18.57
CA VAL A 194 -41.49 17.77 -18.98
C VAL A 194 -42.42 17.21 -17.90
N ALA A 195 -42.06 17.33 -16.63
CA ALA A 195 -42.90 16.89 -15.52
C ALA A 195 -44.21 17.70 -15.43
N SER A 196 -44.19 19.01 -15.70
CA SER A 196 -45.40 19.85 -15.71
C SER A 196 -46.33 19.52 -16.88
N ARG A 197 -45.76 19.17 -18.04
CA ARG A 197 -46.51 18.77 -19.25
C ARG A 197 -46.92 17.30 -19.29
N SER A 198 -46.48 16.49 -18.33
CA SER A 198 -46.77 15.05 -18.28
C SER A 198 -48.29 14.79 -18.30
N PRO A 199 -48.77 13.80 -19.08
CA PRO A 199 -50.17 13.41 -19.14
C PRO A 199 -50.77 13.16 -17.76
N GLN A 200 -50.00 12.62 -16.81
CA GLN A 200 -50.48 12.33 -15.46
C GLN A 200 -50.84 13.59 -14.67
N ASN A 201 -50.06 14.67 -14.80
CA ASN A 201 -50.34 15.95 -14.14
C ASN A 201 -51.46 16.72 -14.86
N SER A 202 -51.48 16.70 -16.20
CA SER A 202 -52.57 17.33 -16.96
C SER A 202 -53.91 16.58 -16.81
N GLU A 203 -53.90 15.25 -16.66
CA GLU A 203 -55.07 14.45 -16.28
C GLU A 203 -55.50 14.68 -14.83
N ALA A 204 -54.57 14.92 -13.91
CA ALA A 204 -54.89 15.30 -12.53
C ALA A 204 -55.54 16.69 -12.48
N ILE A 205 -54.99 17.68 -13.19
CA ILE A 205 -55.57 19.03 -13.32
C ILE A 205 -56.94 18.96 -14.02
N ARG A 206 -57.06 18.19 -15.11
CA ARG A 206 -58.34 17.98 -15.81
C ARG A 206 -59.40 17.32 -14.91
N ARG A 207 -59.01 16.30 -14.13
CA ARG A 207 -59.91 15.67 -13.15
C ARG A 207 -60.33 16.64 -12.04
N ALA A 208 -59.41 17.47 -11.56
CA ALA A 208 -59.70 18.50 -10.56
C ALA A 208 -60.69 19.57 -11.09
N CYS A 209 -60.54 20.02 -12.34
CA CYS A 209 -61.47 20.96 -12.98
C CYS A 209 -62.87 20.36 -13.23
N LEU A 210 -62.98 19.03 -13.40
CA LEU A 210 -64.28 18.35 -13.55
C LEU A 210 -65.00 18.12 -12.20
N GLN A 211 -64.29 18.24 -11.07
CA GLN A 211 -64.84 18.06 -9.72
C GLN A 211 -65.17 19.37 -9.01
N THR A 212 -64.85 20.54 -9.59
CA THR A 212 -65.31 21.83 -9.08
C THR A 212 -66.77 22.08 -9.48
N PRO A 213 -67.71 22.27 -8.54
CA PRO A 213 -69.11 22.57 -8.87
C PRO A 213 -69.21 23.93 -9.57
N GLN A 214 -69.97 24.00 -10.68
CA GLN A 214 -70.40 25.28 -11.23
C GLN A 214 -71.29 25.96 -10.19
N VAL A 215 -70.80 27.04 -9.59
CA VAL A 215 -71.62 27.95 -8.80
C VAL A 215 -72.46 28.76 -9.81
N ILE A 216 -73.75 28.43 -9.87
CA ILE A 216 -74.82 29.28 -10.42
C ILE A 216 -75.28 30.21 -9.30
#